data_AF-A0A2N2R0W6-F1
#
_entry.id   AF-A0A2N2R0W6-F1
#
_cell.length_a   1.000
_cell.length_b   1.000
_cell.length_c   1.000
_cell.angle_alpha   90.00
_cell.angle_beta   90.00
_cell.angle_gamma   90.00
#
_symmetry.space_group_name_H-M   'P 1'
#
loop_
_entity.id
_entity.type
_entity.pdbx_description
1 polymer ?
#
loop_
_entity_poly.entity_id
_entity_poly.type
_entity_poly.pdbx_seq_one_letter_code
_entity_poly.pdbx_strand_id
1 'polypeptide(L)'
;MSSPIIARADALMQRRRQSDLELDDIPVLTDSIDQFDDIPVLTDIEPMPLDEPPPESGSEAVDPAPEAPQNWPDESPSDDNAAREQVINELAGRIEDRIKAVLPEIISSTIREFLAEQEMIENS
;
A
#
# COMPACT_ATOMS: atom_id res chain seq x y z
N MET A 1 -36.78 1.31 -38.32
CA MET A 1 -36.88 1.06 -36.86
C MET A 1 -35.46 0.89 -36.35
N SER A 2 -35.00 1.73 -35.41
CA SER A 2 -33.67 1.57 -34.82
C SER A 2 -33.56 0.18 -34.20
N SER A 3 -32.46 -0.52 -34.43
CA SER A 3 -32.31 -1.89 -33.92
C SER A 3 -32.25 -1.89 -32.38
N PRO A 4 -32.69 -2.98 -31.71
CA PRO A 4 -32.66 -3.07 -30.24
C PRO A 4 -31.27 -2.84 -29.64
N ILE A 5 -30.22 -3.27 -30.35
CA ILE A 5 -28.83 -3.09 -29.93
C ILE A 5 -28.43 -1.60 -29.97
N ILE A 6 -28.84 -0.87 -31.02
CA ILE A 6 -28.53 0.56 -31.15
C ILE A 6 -29.29 1.37 -30.10
N ALA A 7 -30.56 1.04 -29.84
CA ALA A 7 -31.34 1.70 -28.80
C ALA A 7 -30.74 1.48 -27.39
N ARG A 8 -30.27 0.27 -27.10
CA ARG A 8 -29.59 -0.05 -25.83
C ARG A 8 -28.25 0.67 -25.70
N ALA A 9 -27.48 0.74 -26.79
CA ALA A 9 -26.19 1.45 -26.81
C ALA A 9 -26.37 2.96 -26.58
N ASP A 10 -27.36 3.57 -27.23
CA ASP A 10 -27.65 5.00 -27.07
C ASP A 10 -28.13 5.32 -25.64
N ALA A 11 -29.01 4.49 -25.07
CA ALA A 11 -29.42 4.62 -23.67
C ALA A 11 -28.23 4.50 -22.69
N LEU A 12 -27.27 3.60 -22.94
CA LEU A 12 -26.05 3.49 -22.15
C LEU A 12 -25.12 4.71 -22.32
N MET A 13 -24.99 5.23 -23.54
CA MET A 13 -24.19 6.42 -23.81
C MET A 13 -24.80 7.68 -23.20
N GLN A 14 -26.13 7.80 -23.15
CA GLN A 14 -26.84 8.92 -22.51
C GLN A 14 -26.69 8.87 -20.98
N ARG A 15 -26.79 7.68 -20.37
CA ARG A 15 -26.56 7.51 -18.92
C ARG A 15 -25.14 7.91 -18.50
N ARG A 16 -24.12 7.55 -19.30
CA ARG A 16 -22.72 7.88 -18.99
C ARG A 16 -22.43 9.39 -19.03
N ARG A 17 -23.15 10.15 -19.85
CA ARG A 17 -22.96 11.61 -19.94
C ARG A 17 -23.60 12.36 -18.76
N GLN A 18 -24.59 11.78 -18.09
CA GLN A 18 -25.19 12.38 -16.90
C GLN A 18 -24.35 12.14 -15.63
N SER A 19 -23.64 11.00 -15.54
CA SER A 19 -22.78 10.70 -14.39
C SER A 19 -21.49 11.54 -14.30
N ASP A 20 -21.15 12.29 -15.36
CA ASP A 20 -19.94 13.13 -15.38
C ASP A 20 -20.19 14.54 -14.78
N LEU A 21 -21.45 14.89 -14.48
CA LEU A 21 -21.84 16.20 -13.96
C LEU A 21 -22.05 16.22 -12.43
N GLU A 22 -21.98 15.06 -11.76
CA GLU A 22 -22.24 14.89 -10.31
C GLU A 22 -20.98 14.55 -9.50
N LEU A 23 -19.78 14.73 -10.08
CA LEU A 23 -18.50 14.53 -9.37
C LEU A 23 -18.29 15.51 -8.21
N ASP A 24 -19.04 16.61 -8.17
CA ASP A 24 -19.00 17.60 -7.10
C ASP A 24 -19.86 17.19 -5.87
N ASP A 25 -20.75 16.19 -6.02
CA ASP A 25 -21.61 15.65 -4.96
C ASP A 25 -21.09 14.30 -4.41
N ILE A 26 -19.77 14.08 -4.48
CA ILE A 26 -19.15 12.92 -3.84
C ILE A 26 -19.05 13.20 -2.33
N PRO A 27 -19.71 12.41 -1.45
CA PRO A 27 -19.51 12.56 -0.03
C PRO A 27 -18.02 12.33 0.28
N VAL A 28 -17.37 13.33 0.86
CA VAL A 28 -16.01 13.18 1.38
C VAL A 28 -16.09 12.19 2.53
N LEU A 29 -15.64 10.96 2.31
CA LEU A 29 -15.48 9.96 3.35
C LEU A 29 -14.29 10.38 4.20
N THR A 30 -14.57 11.14 5.26
CA THR A 30 -13.60 11.41 6.31
C THR A 30 -13.50 10.16 7.18
N ASP A 31 -12.80 9.14 6.65
CA ASP A 31 -12.35 8.03 7.48
C ASP A 31 -11.51 8.62 8.63
N SER A 32 -11.77 8.18 9.86
CA SER A 32 -11.13 8.76 11.03
C SER A 32 -9.64 8.46 10.99
N ILE A 33 -8.82 9.45 10.65
CA ILE A 33 -7.36 9.37 10.71
C ILE A 33 -6.91 9.63 12.15
N ASP A 34 -5.92 8.87 12.62
CA ASP A 34 -5.26 9.21 13.89
C ASP A 34 -4.43 10.50 13.72
N GLN A 35 -4.46 11.37 14.73
CA GLN A 35 -3.83 12.70 14.69
C GLN A 35 -2.30 12.66 14.73
N PHE A 36 -1.73 11.51 15.05
CA PHE A 36 -0.29 11.35 15.21
C PHE A 36 0.37 10.66 14.01
N ASP A 37 -0.30 9.69 13.39
CA ASP A 37 0.36 8.80 12.43
C ASP A 37 -0.20 8.88 10.99
N ASP A 38 -1.24 9.70 10.69
CA ASP A 38 -1.89 9.78 9.36
C ASP A 38 -2.36 8.41 8.83
N ILE A 39 -2.57 7.43 9.73
CA ILE A 39 -3.05 6.09 9.41
C ILE A 39 -4.58 6.07 9.59
N PRO A 40 -5.36 5.51 8.65
CA PRO A 40 -6.79 5.34 8.81
C PRO A 40 -7.09 4.34 9.94
N VAL A 41 -7.89 4.77 10.92
CA VAL A 41 -8.29 3.95 12.06
C VAL A 41 -9.64 3.30 11.77
N LEU A 42 -9.72 1.98 11.96
CA LEU A 42 -10.97 1.23 11.79
C LEU A 42 -11.86 1.41 13.03
N THR A 43 -12.88 2.27 12.94
CA THR A 43 -13.78 2.59 14.05
C THR A 43 -14.99 1.67 14.18
N ASP A 44 -15.26 0.84 13.18
CA ASP A 44 -16.50 0.06 13.08
C ASP A 44 -16.45 -1.29 13.80
N ILE A 45 -15.39 -1.54 14.60
CA ILE A 45 -15.31 -2.77 15.36
C ILE A 45 -16.17 -2.66 16.62
N GLU A 46 -17.10 -3.61 16.77
CA GLU A 46 -17.90 -3.72 17.98
C GLU A 46 -16.96 -3.97 19.16
N PRO A 47 -17.01 -3.17 20.25
CA PRO A 47 -16.07 -3.31 21.35
C PRO A 47 -16.22 -4.70 21.96
N MET A 48 -15.17 -5.50 21.82
CA MET A 48 -15.07 -6.80 22.47
C MET A 48 -15.25 -6.60 23.99
N PRO A 49 -16.12 -7.39 24.65
CA PRO A 49 -16.31 -7.25 26.09
C PRO A 49 -14.98 -7.42 26.82
N LEU A 50 -14.65 -6.44 27.67
CA LEU A 50 -13.41 -6.28 28.44
C LEU A 50 -13.10 -7.41 29.45
N ASP A 51 -13.88 -8.49 29.46
CA ASP A 51 -13.81 -9.56 30.48
C ASP A 51 -13.11 -10.84 29.99
N GLU A 52 -12.52 -10.86 28.79
CA GLU A 52 -11.72 -12.01 28.35
C GLU A 52 -10.24 -11.79 28.70
N PRO A 53 -9.63 -12.60 29.59
CA PRO A 53 -8.23 -12.44 29.95
C PRO A 53 -7.36 -12.69 28.71
N PRO A 54 -6.26 -11.93 28.54
CA PRO A 54 -5.33 -12.15 27.43
C PRO A 54 -4.84 -13.59 27.47
N PRO A 55 -4.72 -14.30 26.33
CA PRO A 55 -4.20 -15.65 26.33
C PRO A 55 -2.77 -15.62 26.86
N GLU A 56 -2.57 -16.15 28.07
CA GLU A 56 -1.26 -16.39 28.62
C GLU A 56 -0.50 -17.32 27.66
N SER A 57 0.72 -16.91 27.33
CA SER A 57 1.68 -17.69 26.56
C SER A 57 1.97 -18.99 27.33
N GLY A 58 1.25 -20.06 26.99
CA GLY A 58 1.28 -21.34 27.67
C GLY A 58 1.19 -22.47 26.66
N SER A 59 2.32 -23.13 26.44
CA SER A 59 2.44 -24.34 25.63
C SER A 59 1.66 -25.50 26.29
N GLU A 60 0.60 -26.02 25.65
CA GLU A 60 0.32 -27.47 25.51
C GLU A 60 -1.01 -27.79 24.78
N ALA A 61 -0.87 -28.58 23.72
CA ALA A 61 -1.73 -29.67 23.24
C ALA A 61 -3.21 -29.44 22.83
N VAL A 62 -3.38 -29.41 21.49
CA VAL A 62 -4.38 -30.13 20.65
C VAL A 62 -5.88 -29.92 20.92
N ASP A 63 -6.49 -29.09 20.07
CA ASP A 63 -7.74 -29.42 19.37
C ASP A 63 -7.72 -28.77 17.96
N PRO A 64 -7.80 -29.50 16.83
CA PRO A 64 -7.79 -28.88 15.52
C PRO A 64 -9.21 -28.38 15.19
N ALA A 65 -9.52 -27.15 15.62
CA ALA A 65 -10.58 -26.39 14.96
C ALA A 65 -10.17 -26.18 13.49
N PRO A 66 -11.06 -26.39 12.50
CA PRO A 66 -10.68 -26.31 11.10
C PRO A 66 -10.21 -24.88 10.83
N GLU A 67 -8.91 -24.73 10.56
CA GLU A 67 -8.38 -23.56 9.89
C GLU A 67 -9.24 -23.38 8.64
N ALA A 68 -10.17 -22.44 8.69
CA ALA A 68 -10.78 -21.93 7.47
C ALA A 68 -9.59 -21.49 6.62
N PRO A 69 -9.36 -22.08 5.44
CA PRO A 69 -8.27 -21.63 4.62
C PRO A 69 -8.52 -20.14 4.38
N GLN A 70 -7.60 -19.30 4.85
CA GLN A 70 -7.41 -17.97 4.30
C GLN A 70 -6.95 -18.18 2.86
N ASN A 71 -7.89 -18.61 2.02
CA ASN A 71 -7.76 -18.60 0.60
C ASN A 71 -7.89 -17.11 0.25
N TRP A 72 -6.76 -16.41 0.31
CA TRP A 72 -6.54 -15.30 -0.61
C TRP A 72 -7.00 -15.81 -1.98
N PRO A 73 -7.77 -15.04 -2.77
CA PRO A 73 -8.11 -15.46 -4.12
C PRO A 73 -6.80 -15.60 -4.91
N ASP A 74 -6.24 -16.80 -4.89
CA ASP A 74 -5.06 -17.21 -5.62
C ASP A 74 -5.52 -17.58 -7.01
N GLU A 75 -5.88 -16.56 -7.78
CA GLU A 75 -6.13 -16.66 -9.22
C GLU A 75 -5.75 -15.32 -9.84
N SER A 76 -4.48 -14.97 -9.73
CA SER A 76 -3.85 -14.12 -10.76
C SER A 76 -3.54 -15.01 -11.96
N PRO A 77 -3.86 -14.62 -13.21
CA PRO A 77 -3.46 -15.41 -14.36
C PRO A 77 -1.94 -15.56 -14.36
N SER A 78 -1.42 -16.79 -14.48
CA SER A 78 0.03 -17.10 -14.39
C SER A 78 0.93 -16.25 -15.31
N ASP A 79 0.37 -15.64 -16.36
CA ASP A 79 1.08 -14.70 -17.23
C ASP A 79 1.53 -13.41 -16.51
N ASP A 80 0.83 -12.97 -15.45
CA ASP A 80 1.15 -11.74 -14.73
C ASP A 80 2.36 -11.94 -13.79
N ASN A 81 2.64 -13.17 -13.37
CA ASN A 81 3.75 -13.45 -12.44
C ASN A 81 5.12 -13.32 -13.13
N ALA A 82 5.28 -13.88 -14.33
CA ALA A 82 6.52 -13.75 -15.10
C ALA A 82 6.82 -12.29 -15.47
N ALA A 83 5.78 -11.51 -15.81
CA ALA A 83 5.91 -10.08 -16.07
C ALA A 83 6.30 -9.31 -14.80
N ARG A 84 5.73 -9.65 -13.64
CA ARG A 84 6.10 -9.07 -12.34
C ARG A 84 7.55 -9.37 -11.97
N GLU A 85 7.99 -10.62 -12.10
CA GLU A 85 9.37 -11.02 -11.84
C GLU A 85 10.36 -10.25 -12.73
N GLN A 86 10.02 -10.04 -14.00
CA GLN A 86 10.84 -9.23 -14.91
C GLN A 86 10.97 -7.77 -14.42
N VAL A 87 9.86 -7.15 -14.01
CA VAL A 87 9.87 -5.78 -13.49
C VAL A 87 10.67 -5.69 -12.19
N ILE A 88 10.53 -6.66 -11.28
CA ILE A 88 11.27 -6.71 -10.02
C ILE A 88 12.78 -6.78 -10.29
N ASN A 89 13.21 -7.66 -11.19
CA ASN A 89 14.62 -7.82 -11.53
C ASN A 89 15.20 -6.55 -12.18
N GLU A 90 14.45 -5.92 -13.09
CA GLU A 90 14.88 -4.68 -13.74
C GLU A 90 14.95 -3.51 -12.74
N LEU A 91 13.97 -3.40 -11.84
CA LEU A 91 13.94 -2.40 -10.78
C LEU A 91 15.11 -2.60 -9.81
N ALA A 92 15.36 -3.84 -9.39
CA ALA A 92 16.47 -4.17 -8.50
C ALA A 92 17.81 -3.79 -9.13
N GLY A 93 18.02 -4.12 -10.41
CA GLY A 93 19.23 -3.72 -11.15
C GLY A 93 19.40 -2.20 -11.23
N ARG A 94 18.33 -1.48 -11.57
CA ARG A 94 18.37 0.01 -11.61
C ARG A 94 18.67 0.63 -10.26
N ILE A 95 18.10 0.09 -9.19
CA ILE A 95 18.36 0.55 -7.83
C ILE A 95 19.84 0.30 -7.48
N GLU A 96 20.35 -0.90 -7.76
CA GLU A 96 21.73 -1.25 -7.50
C GLU A 96 22.72 -0.33 -8.24
N ASP A 97 22.51 -0.12 -9.54
CA ASP A 97 23.34 0.76 -10.37
C ASP A 97 23.31 2.20 -9.86
N ARG A 98 22.13 2.70 -9.47
CA ARG A 98 21.98 4.05 -8.91
C ARG A 98 22.68 4.18 -7.56
N ILE A 99 22.56 3.18 -6.68
CA ILE A 99 23.27 3.17 -5.39
C ILE A 99 24.77 3.18 -5.65
N LYS A 100 25.29 2.32 -6.52
CA LYS A 100 26.73 2.29 -6.87
C LYS A 100 27.23 3.62 -7.42
N ALA A 101 26.42 4.32 -8.21
CA ALA A 101 26.78 5.62 -8.77
C ALA A 101 26.81 6.74 -7.71
N VAL A 102 25.86 6.75 -6.77
CA VAL A 102 25.66 7.87 -5.82
C VAL A 102 26.41 7.67 -4.50
N LEU A 103 26.60 6.43 -4.07
CA LEU A 103 27.21 6.10 -2.78
C LEU A 103 28.62 6.71 -2.57
N PRO A 104 29.53 6.74 -3.58
CA PRO A 104 30.84 7.40 -3.43
C PRO A 104 30.74 8.89 -3.16
N GLU A 105 29.76 9.57 -3.74
CA GLU A 105 29.52 11.00 -3.54
C GLU A 105 29.01 11.27 -2.12
N ILE A 106 28.03 10.49 -1.66
CA ILE A 106 27.49 10.58 -0.29
C ILE A 106 28.61 10.42 0.73
N ILE A 107 29.45 9.38 0.58
CA ILE A 107 30.58 9.12 1.48
C ILE A 107 31.57 10.28 1.47
N SER A 108 31.90 10.79 0.29
CA SER A 108 32.85 11.90 0.15
C SER A 108 32.34 13.18 0.81
N SER A 109 31.05 13.48 0.64
CA SER A 109 30.41 14.65 1.26
C SER A 109 30.38 14.54 2.77
N THR A 110 29.96 13.39 3.31
CA THR A 110 29.88 13.16 4.76
C THR A 110 31.25 13.18 5.43
N ILE A 111 32.28 12.59 4.82
CA ILE A 111 33.65 12.65 5.35
C ILE A 111 34.14 14.10 5.38
N ARG A 112 33.91 14.89 4.32
CA ARG A 112 34.32 16.30 4.28
C ARG A 112 33.62 17.13 5.35
N GLU A 113 32.32 16.95 5.51
CA GLU A 113 31.53 17.63 6.54
C GLU A 113 32.04 17.30 7.94
N PHE A 114 32.27 16.01 8.21
CA PHE A 114 32.83 15.56 9.49
C PHE A 114 34.22 16.16 9.77
N LEU A 115 35.12 16.16 8.79
CA LEU A 115 36.46 16.72 8.97
C LEU A 115 36.42 18.24 9.19
N ALA A 116 35.52 18.95 8.51
CA ALA A 116 35.36 20.40 8.70
C ALA A 116 34.84 20.73 10.11
N GLU A 117 33.89 19.94 10.62
CA GLU A 117 33.39 20.07 12.00
C GLU A 117 34.52 19.84 13.02
N GLN A 118 35.35 18.81 12.81
CA GLN A 118 36.49 18.52 13.69
C GLN A 118 37.53 19.66 13.69
N GLU A 119 37.84 20.24 12.53
CA GLU A 119 38.76 21.38 12.43
C GLU A 119 38.22 22.62 13.16
N MET A 120 36.89 22.86 13.11
CA MET A 120 36.27 23.97 13.85
C MET A 120 36.37 23.78 15.37
N ILE A 121 36.21 22.55 15.85
CA ILE A 121 36.32 22.23 17.28
C ILE A 121 37.77 22.37 17.76
N GLU A 122 38.74 21.90 16.96
CA GLU A 122 40.17 22.00 17.30
C GLU A 122 40.70 23.45 17.28
N ASN A 123 40.12 24.32 16.45
CA ASN A 123 40.51 25.73 16.30
C ASN A 123 39.64 26.71 17.12
N SER A 124 38.72 26.22 17.96
CA SER A 124 37.88 27.03 18.86
C SER A 124 38.44 27.08 20.29
#